data_AF-A0A7V9F5J5-F1
#
_entry.id   AF-A0A7V9F5J5-F1
#
_cell.length_a   1.000
_cell.length_b   1.000
_cell.length_c   1.000
_cell.angle_alpha   90.00
_cell.angle_beta   90.00
_cell.angle_gamma   90.00
#
_symmetry.space_group_name_H-M   'P 1'
#
loop_
_entity.id
_entity.type
_entity.pdbx_description
1 polymer ?
#
loop_
_entity_poly.entity_id
_entity_poly.type
_entity_poly.pdbx_seq_one_letter_code
_entity_poly.pdbx_strand_id
1 'polypeptide(L)'
;MRVVRGLLFVLGLAGLAWGAKQGSDLGFTDIRDALVWLVAGVFVHDGVLAPLVVVAALIATRLLPVWLRGPLAAGLVVLGSVTLLAIPVLGRFGARPDNPTLLDRDYVAGWLILAAVIVTVVAVVSMLSWRRTKSAVQ
;
A
#
# COMPACT_ATOMS: atom_id res chain seq x y z
N MET A 1 20.01 19.65 5.27
CA MET A 1 18.79 19.62 4.43
C MET A 1 19.06 19.72 2.93
N ARG A 2 19.84 20.69 2.42
CA ARG A 2 20.12 20.83 0.97
C ARG A 2 20.84 19.62 0.36
N VAL A 3 21.84 19.09 1.05
CA VAL A 3 22.57 17.87 0.63
C VAL A 3 21.64 16.67 0.52
N VAL A 4 20.81 16.42 1.53
CA VAL A 4 19.82 15.34 1.51
C VAL A 4 18.83 15.49 0.34
N ARG A 5 18.33 16.71 0.10
CA ARG A 5 17.44 16.97 -1.05
C ARG A 5 18.14 16.73 -2.37
N GLY A 6 19.39 17.16 -2.50
CA GLY A 6 20.21 16.89 -3.70
C GLY A 6 20.43 15.40 -3.92
N LEU A 7 20.76 14.65 -2.86
CA LEU A 7 20.92 13.19 -2.93
C LEU A 7 19.63 12.48 -3.35
N LEU A 8 18.49 12.84 -2.75
CA LEU A 8 17.19 12.28 -3.12
C LEU A 8 16.82 12.61 -4.57
N PHE A 9 17.13 13.82 -5.03
CA PHE A 9 16.89 14.22 -6.40
C PHE A 9 17.73 13.40 -7.39
N VAL A 10 19.03 13.24 -7.12
CA VAL A 10 19.92 12.41 -7.95
C VAL A 10 19.48 10.95 -7.94
N LEU A 11 19.10 10.40 -6.78
CA LEU A 11 18.54 9.05 -6.66
C LEU A 11 17.26 8.87 -7.48
N GLY A 12 16.35 9.85 -7.42
CA GLY A 12 15.12 9.84 -8.21
C GLY A 12 15.40 9.86 -9.71
N LEU A 13 16.30 10.75 -10.17
CA LEU A 13 16.71 10.81 -11.58
C LEU A 13 17.40 9.52 -12.02
N ALA A 14 18.26 8.93 -11.19
CA ALA A 14 18.90 7.65 -11.48
C ALA A 14 17.87 6.52 -11.63
N GLY A 15 16.86 6.48 -10.76
CA GLY A 15 15.74 5.54 -10.87
C GLY A 15 14.92 5.72 -12.14
N LEU A 16 14.62 6.97 -12.54
CA LEU A 16 13.91 7.28 -13.78
C LEU A 16 14.73 6.88 -15.02
N ALA A 17 16.02 7.19 -15.04
CA ALA A 17 16.92 6.81 -16.13
C ALA A 17 17.03 5.28 -16.26
N TRP A 18 17.14 4.59 -15.12
CA TRP A 18 17.14 3.13 -15.09
C TRP A 18 15.83 2.52 -15.60
N GLY A 19 14.69 3.07 -15.17
CA GLY A 19 13.38 2.66 -15.65
C GLY A 19 13.19 2.88 -17.15
N ALA A 20 13.64 4.03 -17.67
CA ALA A 20 13.60 4.33 -19.10
C ALA A 20 14.46 3.35 -19.92
N LYS A 21 15.65 3.00 -19.40
CA LYS A 21 16.52 1.99 -20.00
C LYS A 21 15.86 0.61 -20.03
N GLN A 22 15.22 0.17 -18.94
CA GLN A 22 14.46 -1.09 -18.95
C GLN A 22 13.25 -1.04 -19.89
N GLY A 23 12.60 0.13 -19.97
CA GLY A 23 11.42 0.34 -20.81
C GLY A 23 11.74 0.32 -22.30
N SER A 24 12.96 0.64 -22.74
CA SER A 24 13.32 0.61 -24.16
C SER A 24 13.30 -0.79 -24.77
N ASP A 25 13.37 -1.82 -23.93
CA ASP A 25 13.32 -3.23 -24.36
C ASP A 25 11.87 -3.77 -24.39
N LEU A 26 10.88 -2.99 -23.97
CA LEU A 26 9.47 -3.38 -23.89
C LEU A 26 8.70 -3.00 -25.17
N GLY A 27 7.67 -3.80 -25.49
CA GLY A 27 6.72 -3.45 -26.53
C GLY A 27 5.82 -2.29 -26.12
N PHE A 28 5.26 -1.57 -27.09
CA PHE A 28 4.36 -0.44 -26.84
C PHE A 28 3.18 -0.80 -25.93
N THR A 29 2.60 -2.00 -26.11
CA THR A 29 1.50 -2.49 -25.28
C THR A 29 1.90 -2.64 -23.82
N ASP A 30 3.07 -3.22 -23.54
CA ASP A 30 3.55 -3.41 -22.16
C ASP A 30 3.81 -2.06 -21.47
N ILE A 31 4.40 -1.10 -22.20
CA ILE A 31 4.60 0.27 -21.70
C ILE A 31 3.26 0.95 -21.42
N ARG A 32 2.30 0.84 -22.34
CA ARG A 32 0.96 1.42 -22.18
C ARG A 32 0.27 0.83 -20.95
N ASP A 33 0.29 -0.49 -20.77
CA ASP A 33 -0.37 -1.15 -19.66
C ASP A 33 0.28 -0.76 -18.32
N ALA A 34 1.61 -0.67 -18.28
CA ALA A 34 2.33 -0.16 -17.12
C ALA A 34 1.94 1.29 -16.78
N LEU A 35 1.86 2.17 -17.79
CA LEU A 35 1.45 3.56 -17.60
C LEU A 35 -0.01 3.67 -17.14
N VAL A 36 -0.92 2.88 -17.73
CA VAL A 36 -2.32 2.82 -17.31
C VAL A 36 -2.41 2.40 -15.85
N TRP A 37 -1.66 1.39 -15.42
CA TRP A 37 -1.66 0.96 -14.02
C TRP A 37 -1.09 2.02 -13.08
N LEU A 38 0.03 2.66 -13.43
CA LEU A 38 0.63 3.73 -12.62
C LEU A 38 -0.34 4.90 -12.45
N VAL A 39 -1.02 5.31 -13.52
CA VAL A 39 -1.96 6.43 -13.49
C VAL A 39 -3.26 6.04 -12.77
N ALA A 40 -3.88 4.94 -13.17
CA ALA A 40 -5.14 4.48 -12.58
C ALA A 40 -4.98 4.15 -11.09
N GLY A 41 -3.85 3.55 -10.70
CA GLY A 41 -3.55 3.26 -9.30
C GLY A 41 -3.54 4.51 -8.43
N VAL A 42 -2.92 5.60 -8.89
CA VAL A 42 -2.92 6.90 -8.18
C VAL A 42 -4.34 7.46 -8.09
N PHE A 43 -5.10 7.46 -9.19
CA PHE A 43 -6.47 7.96 -9.19
C PHE A 43 -7.39 7.15 -8.25
N VAL A 44 -7.28 5.82 -8.24
CA VAL A 44 -8.08 4.97 -7.34
C VAL A 44 -7.64 5.18 -5.89
N HIS A 45 -6.32 5.29 -5.64
CA HIS A 45 -5.80 5.52 -4.30
C HIS A 45 -6.29 6.86 -3.74
N ASP A 46 -6.07 7.96 -4.45
CA ASP A 46 -6.34 9.31 -3.94
C ASP A 46 -7.80 9.71 -4.10
N GLY A 47 -8.47 9.25 -5.17
CA GLY A 47 -9.86 9.56 -5.47
C GLY A 47 -10.87 8.67 -4.78
N VAL A 48 -10.49 7.47 -4.35
CA VAL A 48 -11.42 6.51 -3.73
C VAL A 48 -10.91 6.04 -2.36
N LEU A 49 -9.73 5.42 -2.31
CA LEU A 49 -9.24 4.80 -1.07
C LEU A 49 -9.03 5.83 0.05
N ALA A 50 -8.31 6.91 -0.22
CA ALA A 50 -8.04 7.95 0.76
C ALA A 50 -9.33 8.59 1.30
N PRO A 51 -10.32 9.00 0.48
CA PRO A 51 -11.63 9.44 0.96
C PRO A 51 -12.34 8.42 1.85
N LEU A 52 -12.36 7.14 1.46
CA LEU A 52 -12.99 6.09 2.26
C LEU A 52 -12.30 5.93 3.63
N VAL A 53 -10.98 5.96 3.67
CA VAL A 53 -10.21 5.90 4.92
C VAL A 53 -10.50 7.12 5.79
N VAL A 54 -10.58 8.32 5.22
CA VAL A 54 -10.93 9.55 5.95
C VAL A 54 -12.34 9.44 6.55
N VAL A 55 -13.32 8.97 5.79
CA VAL A 55 -14.69 8.75 6.28
C VAL A 55 -14.70 7.72 7.41
N ALA A 56 -13.99 6.60 7.25
CA ALA A 56 -13.89 5.58 8.29
C ALA A 56 -13.22 6.13 9.57
N ALA A 57 -12.16 6.92 9.43
CA ALA A 57 -11.50 7.59 10.54
C ALA A 57 -12.44 8.59 11.23
N LEU A 58 -13.22 9.36 10.48
CA LEU A 58 -14.20 10.29 11.02
C LEU A 58 -15.28 9.56 11.82
N ILE A 59 -15.81 8.45 11.30
CA ILE A 59 -16.76 7.59 12.02
C ILE A 59 -16.12 7.05 13.31
N ALA A 60 -14.87 6.58 13.24
CA ALA A 60 -14.12 6.10 14.40
C ALA A 60 -13.94 7.18 15.48
N THR A 61 -13.85 8.47 15.14
CA THR A 61 -13.78 9.54 16.16
C THR A 61 -15.04 9.64 17.02
N ARG A 62 -16.19 9.20 16.50
CA ARG A 62 -17.47 9.22 17.23
C ARG A 62 -17.76 7.92 17.97
N LEU A 63 -17.33 6.78 17.41
CA LEU A 63 -17.71 5.47 17.92
C LEU A 63 -16.61 4.79 18.76
N LEU A 64 -15.34 5.16 18.58
CA LEU A 64 -14.22 4.44 19.17
C LEU A 64 -13.45 5.29 20.18
N PRO A 65 -12.89 4.66 21.23
CA PRO A 65 -12.01 5.32 22.18
C PRO A 65 -10.71 5.80 21.50
N VAL A 66 -10.13 6.87 22.06
CA VAL A 66 -8.96 7.57 21.47
C VAL A 66 -7.78 6.65 21.17
N TRP A 67 -7.53 5.65 22.03
CA TRP A 67 -6.41 4.71 21.88
C TRP A 67 -6.54 3.77 20.66
N LEU A 68 -7.73 3.63 20.05
CA LEU A 68 -7.94 2.84 18.84
C LEU A 68 -7.80 3.64 17.53
N ARG A 69 -8.03 4.95 17.58
CA ARG A 69 -8.27 5.75 16.36
C ARG A 69 -7.05 5.80 15.44
N GLY A 70 -5.89 6.12 16.00
CA GLY A 70 -4.63 6.20 15.25
C GLY A 70 -4.19 4.86 14.66
N PRO A 71 -4.10 3.78 15.46
CA PRO A 71 -3.73 2.46 14.97
C PRO A 71 -4.65 1.95 13.87
N LEU A 72 -5.97 2.11 14.02
CA LEU A 72 -6.94 1.67 13.00
C LEU A 72 -6.81 2.48 11.71
N ALA A 73 -6.68 3.81 11.79
CA ALA A 73 -6.48 4.63 10.59
C ALA A 73 -5.20 4.23 9.85
N ALA A 74 -4.09 4.04 10.55
CA ALA A 74 -2.84 3.57 9.96
C ALA A 74 -2.99 2.17 9.33
N GLY A 75 -3.66 1.25 10.04
CA GLY A 75 -3.96 -0.09 9.54
C GLY A 75 -4.78 -0.08 8.26
N LEU A 76 -5.81 0.76 8.18
CA LEU A 76 -6.66 0.91 7.00
C LEU A 76 -5.88 1.48 5.81
N VAL A 77 -5.04 2.49 6.01
CA VAL A 77 -4.16 3.01 4.94
C VAL A 77 -3.26 1.89 4.42
N VAL A 78 -2.50 1.23 5.31
CA VAL A 78 -1.53 0.21 4.90
C VAL A 78 -2.22 -0.97 4.21
N LEU A 79 -3.25 -1.54 4.83
CA LEU A 79 -3.96 -2.68 4.28
C LEU A 79 -4.67 -2.32 2.97
N GLY A 80 -5.30 -1.14 2.90
CA GLY A 80 -5.95 -0.64 1.70
C GLY A 80 -4.97 -0.46 0.54
N SER A 81 -3.84 0.24 0.76
CA SER A 81 -2.85 0.50 -0.29
C SER A 81 -2.18 -0.79 -0.77
N VAL A 82 -1.84 -1.71 0.14
CA VAL A 82 -1.29 -3.02 -0.22
C VAL A 82 -2.30 -3.86 -0.99
N THR A 83 -3.58 -3.82 -0.61
CA THR A 83 -4.64 -4.55 -1.31
C THR A 83 -4.83 -4.01 -2.72
N LEU A 84 -4.85 -2.67 -2.88
CA LEU A 84 -4.90 -2.04 -4.19
C LEU A 84 -3.73 -2.45 -5.08
N LEU A 85 -2.51 -2.47 -4.51
CA LEU A 85 -1.30 -2.93 -5.21
C LEU A 85 -1.37 -4.42 -5.57
N ALA A 86 -2.03 -5.24 -4.76
CA ALA A 86 -2.15 -6.67 -4.96
C ALA A 86 -3.20 -7.08 -6.02
N ILE A 87 -4.06 -6.16 -6.49
CA ILE A 87 -5.12 -6.46 -7.46
C ILE A 87 -4.61 -7.23 -8.69
N PRO A 88 -3.49 -6.84 -9.35
CA PRO A 88 -3.01 -7.54 -10.54
C PRO A 88 -2.67 -9.01 -10.28
N VAL A 89 -1.98 -9.28 -9.17
CA VAL A 89 -1.54 -10.64 -8.85
C VAL A 89 -2.67 -11.51 -8.30
N LEU A 90 -3.60 -10.92 -7.53
CA LEU A 90 -4.80 -11.61 -7.03
C LEU A 90 -5.75 -11.96 -8.18
N GLY A 91 -5.93 -11.04 -9.14
CA GLY A 91 -6.72 -11.27 -10.36
C GLY A 91 -6.01 -12.12 -11.41
N ARG A 92 -4.74 -12.46 -11.19
CA ARG A 92 -3.85 -13.14 -12.15
C ARG A 92 -3.79 -12.44 -13.52
N PHE A 93 -3.93 -11.12 -13.55
CA PHE A 93 -3.86 -10.35 -14.79
C PHE A 93 -2.45 -10.44 -15.38
N GLY A 94 -2.39 -10.76 -16.67
CA GLY A 94 -1.11 -11.00 -17.36
C GLY A 94 -0.58 -12.43 -17.26
N ALA A 95 -1.32 -13.39 -16.70
CA ALA A 95 -0.94 -14.80 -16.74
C ALA A 95 -0.72 -15.28 -18.19
N ARG A 96 0.38 -15.99 -18.43
CA ARG A 96 0.81 -16.46 -19.75
C ARG A 96 0.96 -17.99 -19.77
N PRO A 97 0.25 -18.72 -20.64
CA PRO A 97 0.34 -20.19 -20.71
C PRO A 97 1.75 -20.70 -21.07
N ASP A 98 2.49 -19.91 -21.85
CA ASP A 98 3.86 -20.17 -22.29
C ASP A 98 4.91 -19.82 -21.22
N ASN A 99 4.51 -19.15 -20.14
CA ASN A 99 5.39 -18.86 -19.00
C ASN A 99 4.67 -19.13 -17.66
N PRO A 100 4.63 -20.39 -17.21
CA PRO A 100 3.89 -20.76 -16.00
C PRO A 100 4.48 -20.18 -14.71
N THR A 101 5.74 -19.71 -14.73
CA THR A 101 6.42 -19.12 -13.56
C THR A 101 6.02 -17.67 -13.27
N LEU A 102 5.32 -16.99 -14.18
CA LEU A 102 5.01 -15.56 -14.05
C LEU A 102 4.09 -15.26 -12.84
N LEU A 103 3.20 -16.20 -12.49
CA LEU A 103 2.23 -16.08 -11.39
C LEU A 103 2.04 -17.44 -10.71
N ASP A 104 3.15 -18.09 -10.36
CA ASP A 104 3.17 -19.44 -9.79
C ASP A 104 2.88 -19.49 -8.29
N ARG A 105 2.95 -18.36 -7.59
CA ARG A 105 2.71 -18.27 -6.14
C ARG A 105 1.24 -18.24 -5.80
N ASP A 106 0.92 -18.73 -4.60
CA ASP A 106 -0.36 -18.51 -3.96
C ASP A 106 -0.43 -17.09 -3.39
N TYR A 107 -0.78 -16.13 -4.26
CA TYR A 107 -0.92 -14.72 -3.90
C TYR A 107 -2.09 -14.48 -2.93
N VAL A 108 -3.10 -15.34 -2.92
CA VAL A 108 -4.23 -15.23 -1.98
C VAL A 108 -3.72 -15.54 -0.57
N ALA A 109 -3.03 -16.67 -0.39
CA ALA A 109 -2.41 -17.02 0.88
C ALA A 109 -1.41 -15.96 1.33
N GLY A 110 -0.54 -15.49 0.43
CA GLY A 110 0.43 -14.43 0.72
C GLY A 110 -0.23 -13.13 1.20
N TRP A 111 -1.30 -12.70 0.53
CA TRP A 111 -2.05 -11.50 0.91
C TRP A 111 -2.77 -11.68 2.24
N LEU A 112 -3.40 -12.84 2.49
CA LEU A 112 -4.08 -13.14 3.76
C LEU A 112 -3.10 -13.15 4.94
N ILE A 113 -1.91 -13.73 4.77
CA ILE A 113 -0.86 -13.71 5.79
C ILE A 113 -0.44 -12.27 6.08
N LEU A 114 -0.20 -11.46 5.06
CA LEU A 114 0.17 -10.06 5.23
C LEU A 114 -0.94 -9.24 5.91
N ALA A 115 -2.20 -9.47 5.54
CA ALA A 115 -3.35 -8.85 6.18
C ALA A 115 -3.44 -9.24 7.67
N ALA A 116 -3.23 -10.52 8.00
CA ALA A 116 -3.21 -11.00 9.38
C ALA A 116 -2.09 -10.35 10.19
N VAL A 117 -0.89 -10.17 9.60
CA VAL A 117 0.22 -9.45 10.24
C VAL A 117 -0.16 -8.00 10.52
N ILE A 118 -0.73 -7.29 9.53
CA ILE A 118 -1.16 -5.89 9.71
C ILE A 118 -2.20 -5.77 10.83
N VAL A 119 -3.24 -6.61 10.82
CA VAL A 119 -4.27 -6.64 11.87
C VAL A 119 -3.66 -6.93 13.23
N THR A 120 -2.71 -7.87 13.31
CA THR A 120 -2.00 -8.19 14.56
C THR A 120 -1.22 -6.99 15.08
N VAL A 121 -0.47 -6.29 14.22
CA VAL A 121 0.27 -5.08 14.60
C VAL A 121 -0.68 -3.99 15.10
N VAL A 122 -1.79 -3.76 14.40
CA VAL A 122 -2.81 -2.80 14.82
C VAL A 122 -3.37 -3.15 16.20
N ALA A 123 -3.69 -4.42 16.45
CA ALA A 123 -4.17 -4.89 17.74
C ALA A 123 -3.13 -4.68 18.86
N VAL A 124 -1.87 -5.04 18.62
CA VAL A 124 -0.78 -4.85 19.59
C VAL A 124 -0.57 -3.37 19.89
N VAL A 125 -0.46 -2.51 18.88
CA VAL A 125 -0.27 -1.06 19.07
C VAL A 125 -1.45 -0.43 19.80
N SER A 126 -2.67 -0.87 19.47
CA SER A 126 -3.88 -0.43 20.18
C SER A 126 -3.84 -0.83 21.66
N MET A 127 -3.48 -2.07 21.96
CA MET A 127 -3.35 -2.57 23.33
C MET A 127 -2.28 -1.79 24.12
N LEU A 128 -1.13 -1.51 23.51
CA LEU A 128 -0.07 -0.69 24.11
C LEU A 128 -0.54 0.75 24.36
N SER A 129 -1.29 1.32 23.42
CA SER A 129 -1.85 2.67 23.54
C SER A 129 -2.85 2.75 24.69
N TRP A 130 -3.72 1.74 24.83
CA TRP A 130 -4.67 1.64 25.93
C TRP A 130 -4.00 1.61 27.31
N ARG A 131 -2.92 0.81 27.44
CA ARG A 131 -2.14 0.71 28.69
C ARG A 131 -1.52 2.06 29.09
N ARG A 132 -1.03 2.83 28.11
CA ARG A 132 -0.47 4.17 28.34
C ARG A 132 -1.53 5.16 28.80
N THR A 133 -2.73 5.12 28.21
CA THR A 133 -3.83 6.02 28.62
C THR A 133 -4.29 5.74 30.04
N LYS A 134 -4.34 4.47 30.47
CA LYS A 134 -4.69 4.11 31.86
C LYS A 134 -3.66 4.59 32.88
N SER A 135 -2.37 4.52 32.55
CA SER A 135 -1.29 4.89 33.46
C SER A 135 -1.19 6.40 33.71
N ALA A 136 -1.76 7.23 32.83
CA ALA A 136 -1.78 8.69 32.95
C ALA A 136 -2.97 9.23 33.77
N VAL A 137 -3.90 8.36 34.17
CA VAL A 137 -5.11 8.72 34.95
C VAL A 137 -4.97 8.31 36.42
N GLN A 138 -3.93 7.54 36.78
CA GLN A 138 -3.52 7.27 38.15
C GLN A 138 -2.46 8.27 38.60
#